data_AF-A0A8H4WM89-F1
#
_entry.id   AF-A0A8H4WM89-F1
#
_cell.length_a   1.000
_cell.length_b   1.000
_cell.length_c   1.000
_cell.angle_alpha   90.00
_cell.angle_beta   90.00
_cell.angle_gamma   90.00
#
_symmetry.space_group_name_H-M   'P 1'
#
loop_
_entity.id
_entity.type
_entity.pdbx_description
1 polymer ?
#
loop_
_entity_poly.entity_id
_entity_poly.type
_entity_poly.pdbx_seq_one_letter_code
_entity_poly.pdbx_strand_id
1 'polypeptide(L)' 'MSHYVEAILVNATSSTDSQPMNEVASSQRCAVTDCGKWAVAQSRFCADHKPAPAPTCCA' A
#
# COMPACT_ATOMS: atom_id res chain seq x y z
N MET A 1 53.88 -18.19 16.02
CA MET A 1 52.48 -18.48 15.68
C MET A 1 51.97 -17.39 14.75
N SER A 2 51.83 -17.69 13.46
CA SER A 2 51.28 -16.75 12.47
C SER A 2 49.75 -16.81 12.57
N HIS A 3 49.14 -15.74 13.07
CA HIS A 3 47.68 -15.62 13.11
C HIS A 3 47.20 -15.18 11.73
N TYR A 4 46.63 -16.12 10.99
CA TYR A 4 45.93 -15.86 9.75
C TYR A 4 44.60 -15.17 10.09
N VAL A 5 44.48 -13.88 9.77
CA VAL A 5 43.21 -13.16 9.90
C VAL A 5 42.57 -13.14 8.52
N GLU A 6 41.70 -14.12 8.28
CA GLU A 6 40.85 -14.16 7.10
C GLU A 6 39.83 -13.02 7.26
N ALA A 7 40.04 -11.93 6.52
CA ALA A 7 39.13 -10.80 6.50
C ALA A 7 37.84 -11.23 5.81
N ILE A 8 36.88 -11.71 6.59
CA ILE A 8 35.51 -11.96 6.14
C ILE A 8 34.97 -10.61 5.69
N LEU A 9 34.87 -10.40 4.38
CA LEU A 9 34.16 -9.28 3.78
C LEU A 9 32.74 -9.29 4.37
N VAL A 10 32.51 -8.40 5.33
CA VAL A 10 31.18 -8.15 5.88
C VAL A 10 30.37 -7.57 4.72
N ASN A 11 29.66 -8.43 4.01
CA ASN A 11 28.65 -8.04 3.05
C ASN A 11 27.48 -7.45 3.83
N ALA A 12 27.67 -6.23 4.35
CA ALA A 12 26.64 -5.42 4.95
C ALA A 12 25.73 -4.89 3.82
N THR A 13 24.98 -5.79 3.20
CA THR A 13 23.71 -5.43 2.56
C THR A 13 22.68 -5.22 3.67
N SER A 14 22.93 -4.25 4.54
CA SER A 14 21.88 -3.69 5.40
C SER A 14 21.19 -2.59 4.61
N SER A 15 20.58 -2.98 3.49
CA SER A 15 19.70 -2.11 2.72
C SER A 15 18.33 -2.14 3.40
N THR A 16 18.14 -1.18 4.29
CA THR A 16 16.91 -0.40 4.46
C THR A 16 15.59 -1.19 4.42
N ASP A 17 15.06 -1.56 5.57
CA ASP A 17 13.60 -1.74 5.75
C ASP A 17 13.08 -0.75 6.79
N SER A 18 13.47 0.51 6.66
CA SER A 18 12.62 1.59 7.16
C SER A 18 11.58 1.82 6.08
N GLN A 19 10.58 0.93 5.97
CA GLN A 19 9.41 1.24 5.17
C GLN A 19 8.85 2.55 5.75
N PRO A 20 8.80 3.66 5.00
CA PRO A 20 8.07 4.81 5.49
C PRO A 20 6.64 4.32 5.71
N MET A 21 6.14 4.40 6.94
CA MET A 21 4.71 4.28 7.26
C MET A 21 3.97 5.48 6.67
N ASN A 22 4.09 5.69 5.37
CA ASN A 22 3.11 6.46 4.64
C ASN A 22 2.04 5.44 4.27
N GLU A 23 1.17 5.18 5.25
CA GLU A 23 -0.16 4.58 5.08
C GLU A 23 -0.59 4.84 3.65
N VAL A 24 -0.52 3.82 2.79
CA VAL A 24 -1.10 3.90 1.46
C VAL A 24 -2.53 4.35 1.73
N ALA A 25 -2.85 5.60 1.39
CA ALA A 25 -4.23 6.07 1.40
C ALA A 25 -4.97 5.03 0.56
N SER A 26 -5.74 4.16 1.22
CA SER A 26 -6.09 2.81 0.76
C SER A 26 -6.75 2.88 -0.63
N SER A 27 -5.91 2.97 -1.66
CA SER A 27 -6.32 3.28 -3.01
C SER A 27 -6.55 1.92 -3.63
N GLN A 28 -7.71 1.36 -3.36
CA GLN A 28 -8.14 0.13 -4.01
C GLN A 28 -8.69 0.42 -5.41
N ARG A 29 -8.66 -0.60 -6.27
CA ARG A 29 -9.41 -0.58 -7.53
C ARG A 29 -10.89 -0.68 -7.24
N CYS A 30 -11.70 -0.18 -8.16
CA CYS A 30 -13.14 -0.36 -8.09
C CYS A 30 -13.49 -1.85 -7.98
N ALA A 31 -14.39 -2.17 -7.05
CA ALA A 31 -14.85 -3.53 -6.80
C ALA A 31 -15.72 -4.12 -7.93
N VAL A 32 -16.06 -3.35 -8.96
CA VAL A 32 -16.79 -3.86 -10.14
C VAL A 32 -15.81 -4.57 -11.06
N THR A 33 -16.10 -5.84 -11.35
CA THR A 33 -15.34 -6.66 -12.31
C THR A 33 -15.25 -5.94 -13.64
N ASP A 34 -14.06 -5.97 -14.27
CA ASP A 34 -13.76 -5.31 -15.54
C ASP A 34 -13.83 -3.76 -15.56
N CYS A 35 -14.06 -3.09 -14.43
CA CYS A 35 -14.02 -1.62 -14.39
C CYS A 35 -12.58 -1.07 -14.49
N GLY A 36 -11.65 -1.64 -13.72
CA GLY A 36 -10.24 -1.22 -13.69
C GLY A 36 -9.96 0.21 -13.18
N LYS A 37 -10.98 1.06 -12.98
CA LYS A 37 -10.82 2.42 -12.46
C LYS A 37 -10.45 2.42 -10.97
N TRP A 38 -9.79 3.48 -10.53
CA TRP A 38 -9.48 3.69 -9.12
C TRP A 38 -10.73 3.97 -8.30
N ALA A 39 -10.82 3.40 -7.10
CA ALA A 39 -11.87 3.73 -6.17
C ALA A 39 -11.69 5.15 -5.62
N VAL A 40 -12.79 5.82 -5.31
CA VAL A 40 -12.74 7.13 -4.65
C VAL A 40 -12.40 6.96 -3.16
N ALA A 41 -11.88 8.02 -2.52
CA ALA A 41 -11.54 7.99 -1.10
C ALA A 41 -12.71 7.48 -0.24
N GLN A 42 -12.40 6.61 0.73
CA GLN A 42 -13.36 5.98 1.64
C GLN A 42 -14.47 5.14 0.94
N SER A 43 -14.26 4.75 -0.32
CA SER A 43 -15.18 3.91 -1.08
C SER A 43 -14.44 2.73 -1.69
N ARG A 44 -15.19 1.66 -1.96
CA ARG A 44 -14.74 0.52 -2.76
C ARG A 44 -15.07 0.68 -4.25
N PHE A 45 -15.72 1.77 -4.63
CA PHE A 45 -16.21 2.02 -5.99
C PHE A 45 -15.56 3.27 -6.59
N CYS A 46 -15.40 3.30 -7.91
CA CYS A 46 -15.02 4.51 -8.65
C CYS A 46 -16.17 5.54 -8.65
N ALA A 47 -15.91 6.73 -9.18
CA ALA A 47 -16.92 7.79 -9.26
C ALA A 47 -18.18 7.37 -10.02
N ASP A 48 -18.05 6.53 -11.06
CA ASP A 48 -19.18 6.05 -11.87
C ASP A 48 -20.02 4.97 -11.18
N HIS A 49 -19.36 4.14 -10.34
CA HIS A 49 -20.01 3.04 -9.62
C HIS A 49 -20.29 3.37 -8.16
N LYS A 50 -20.04 4.61 -7.73
CA LYS A 50 -20.34 5.04 -6.36
C LYS A 50 -21.86 5.00 -6.19
N PRO A 51 -22.39 4.15 -5.27
CA PRO A 51 -23.82 4.16 -5.01
C PRO A 51 -24.24 5.54 -4.52
N ALA A 52 -25.42 6.00 -4.97
CA ALA A 52 -25.99 7.25 -4.47
C ALA A 52 -26.02 7.20 -2.94
N PRO A 53 -25.64 8.29 -2.24
CA PRO A 53 -25.74 8.33 -0.80
C PRO A 53 -27.18 7.97 -0.42
N ALA A 54 -27.34 7.03 0.51
CA ALA A 54 -28.66 6.70 1.03
C ALA A 54 -29.34 8.00 1.46
N PRO A 55 -30.63 8.21 1.15
CA PRO A 55 -31.33 9.40 1.62
C PRO A 55 -31.17 9.40 3.14
N THR A 56 -30.56 10.46 3.67
CA THR A 56 -30.54 10.70 5.11
C THR A 56 -31.99 10.77 5.54
N CYS A 57 -32.49 9.73 6.21
CA CYS A 57 -33.74 9.84 6.93
C CYS A 57 -33.47 10.85 8.05
N CYS A 58 -33.81 12.11 7.80
CA CYS A 58 -33.99 13.08 8.87
C CYS A 58 -35.09 12.53 9.76
N ALA A 59 -34.71 12.06 10.96
CA ALA A 59 -35.63 11.77 12.05
C ALA A 59 -35.91 13.06 12.83
#